data_AF-A0A7V2CMH6-F1
#
_entry.id   AF-A0A7V2CMH6-F1
#
_cell.length_a   1.000
_cell.length_b   1.000
_cell.length_c   1.000
_cell.angle_alpha   90.00
_cell.angle_beta   90.00
_cell.angle_gamma   90.00
#
_symmetry.space_group_name_H-M   'P 1'
#
loop_
_entity.id
_entity.type
_entity.pdbx_description
1 polymer ?
#
loop_
_entity_poly.entity_id
_entity_poly.type
_entity_poly.pdbx_seq_one_letter_code
_entity_poly.pdbx_strand_id
1 'polypeptide(L)'
;MARRRSRVGGTWGALCVLALLAGGAYWWSARSQPDQTEVRPGDLPKPAQPERVTKLAAATDDRESVKPESRAIGRPTPADTRASAIPEAVLAEADQLAAGGKPVAARRRLAAALGTPEPPAGSENLRQRLYALADETIFGAKIYEGDPLTGTHVIRPGEVLHRVGAQYKVTAELLAMINGIANVNQVRQGQRIKIVNGPFHAVVLKGNFDMYVYLQDTLVRHFKVGLGANGSTPTGTWRVREKLRNPTYHPPRGGPIIAADDPTNPLGEHWIGLEGVDGDAVGQTGYGIHGTIEPQSIGRSQSLGCIRLLNEEAELLFNLLLRDESTVVVRD
;
A
#
# COMPACT_ATOMS: atom_id res chain seq x y z
N MET A 1 59.95 35.33 31.17
CA MET A 1 58.48 35.34 31.00
C MET A 1 58.13 35.81 29.59
N ALA A 2 57.82 34.90 28.67
CA ALA A 2 57.43 35.23 27.30
C ALA A 2 56.06 34.57 27.00
N ARG A 3 55.05 35.41 26.77
CA ARG A 3 53.65 35.02 26.58
C ARG A 3 53.41 34.52 25.16
N ARG A 4 52.92 33.29 25.04
CA ARG A 4 52.24 32.76 23.84
C ARG A 4 50.90 33.48 23.65
N ARG A 5 50.61 33.91 22.42
CA ARG A 5 49.24 34.20 21.95
C ARG A 5 48.99 33.38 20.68
N SER A 6 48.04 32.45 20.77
CA SER A 6 47.49 31.64 19.69
C SER A 6 46.57 32.49 18.81
N ARG A 7 46.66 32.28 17.49
CA ARG A 7 45.67 32.74 16.51
C ARG A 7 44.55 31.70 16.41
N VAL A 8 43.31 32.18 16.51
CA VAL A 8 42.08 31.42 16.23
C VAL A 8 41.78 31.61 14.75
N GLY A 9 41.69 30.52 13.99
CA GLY A 9 41.16 30.49 12.63
C GLY A 9 39.81 29.78 12.64
N GLY A 10 38.75 30.49 12.28
CA GLY A 10 37.43 29.92 12.02
C GLY A 10 37.24 29.69 10.53
N THR A 11 36.82 28.49 10.15
CA THR A 11 36.20 28.21 8.85
C THR A 11 35.00 27.31 9.11
N TRP A 12 33.84 27.74 8.62
CA TRP A 12 32.57 27.02 8.67
C TRP A 12 32.56 25.99 7.54
N GLY A 13 32.50 24.69 7.88
CA GLY A 13 32.34 23.60 6.92
C GLY A 13 30.87 23.21 6.81
N ALA A 14 30.28 23.44 5.63
CA ALA A 14 29.03 22.81 5.21
C ALA A 14 29.32 21.37 4.79
N LEU A 15 28.66 20.39 5.42
CA LEU A 15 28.75 18.97 5.04
C LEU A 15 27.49 18.57 4.28
N CYS A 16 27.63 18.46 2.95
CA CYS A 16 26.75 17.67 2.09
C CYS A 16 27.03 16.19 2.32
N VAL A 17 26.01 15.40 2.65
CA VAL A 17 26.10 13.93 2.67
C VAL A 17 25.56 13.40 1.35
N LEU A 18 26.50 13.02 0.48
CA LEU A 18 26.30 12.10 -0.65
C LEU A 18 26.17 10.68 -0.10
N ALA A 19 25.07 9.99 -0.43
CA ALA A 19 24.97 8.54 -0.27
C ALA A 19 25.32 7.85 -1.61
N LEU A 20 26.33 6.99 -1.55
CA LEU A 20 26.94 6.26 -2.66
C LEU A 20 26.03 5.14 -3.17
N LEU A 21 25.88 5.07 -4.49
CA LEU A 21 25.41 3.90 -5.23
C LEU A 21 26.57 2.91 -5.37
N ALA A 22 26.42 1.70 -4.84
CA ALA A 22 27.30 0.58 -5.14
C ALA A 22 26.56 -0.38 -6.09
N GLY A 23 27.00 -0.37 -7.36
CA GLY A 23 26.56 -1.33 -8.37
C GLY A 23 27.23 -2.68 -8.17
N GLY A 24 26.43 -3.74 -8.30
CA GLY A 24 26.90 -5.12 -8.40
C GLY A 24 26.42 -5.72 -9.72
N ALA A 25 27.32 -5.84 -10.69
CA ALA A 25 27.08 -6.58 -11.92
C ALA A 25 27.15 -8.09 -11.64
N TYR A 26 26.10 -8.84 -12.01
CA TYR A 26 26.13 -10.30 -12.01
C TYR A 26 26.04 -10.83 -13.44
N TRP A 27 27.07 -11.58 -13.81
CA TRP A 27 27.17 -12.39 -15.01
C TRP A 27 26.30 -13.64 -14.87
N TRP A 28 25.44 -13.91 -15.85
CA TRP A 28 24.68 -15.16 -15.92
C TRP A 28 25.34 -16.12 -16.91
N SER A 29 25.70 -17.30 -16.43
CA SER A 29 26.22 -18.43 -17.21
C SER A 29 25.09 -19.45 -17.37
N ALA A 30 24.77 -19.76 -18.62
CA ALA A 30 23.74 -20.72 -18.98
C ALA A 30 24.14 -22.15 -18.60
N ARG A 31 23.28 -22.83 -17.81
CA ARG A 31 23.22 -24.29 -17.74
C ARG A 31 21.78 -24.78 -17.66
N SER A 32 21.60 -25.91 -18.33
CA SER A 32 20.38 -26.55 -18.82
C SER A 32 19.44 -27.04 -17.72
N GLN A 33 18.13 -26.87 -17.94
CA GLN A 33 17.06 -27.49 -17.15
C GLN A 33 16.88 -28.97 -17.54
N PRO A 34 16.57 -29.88 -16.60
CA PRO A 34 16.11 -31.21 -16.93
C PRO A 34 14.59 -31.24 -17.21
N ASP A 35 14.29 -32.08 -18.19
CA ASP A 35 13.04 -32.51 -18.79
C ASP A 35 11.81 -32.60 -17.86
N GLN A 36 10.70 -31.98 -18.29
CA GLN A 36 9.36 -32.15 -17.72
C GLN A 36 8.45 -32.67 -18.83
N THR A 37 7.98 -33.89 -18.62
CA THR A 37 7.10 -34.68 -19.49
C THR A 37 5.81 -33.94 -19.85
N GLU A 38 5.56 -33.79 -21.15
CA GLU A 38 4.32 -33.27 -21.77
C GLU A 38 3.09 -34.14 -21.46
N VAL A 39 1.99 -33.50 -21.03
CA VAL A 39 0.64 -34.07 -21.07
C VAL A 39 -0.07 -33.49 -22.30
N ARG A 40 -0.59 -34.38 -23.18
CA ARG A 40 -1.21 -34.01 -24.46
C ARG A 40 -2.59 -33.35 -24.28
N PRO A 41 -2.97 -32.35 -25.10
CA PRO A 41 -4.27 -31.70 -25.02
C PRO A 41 -5.33 -32.53 -25.76
N GLY A 42 -6.35 -33.02 -25.04
CA GLY A 42 -7.40 -33.87 -25.62
C GLY A 42 -8.77 -33.83 -24.95
N ASP A 43 -8.89 -33.52 -23.65
CA ASP A 43 -10.16 -33.66 -22.93
C ASP A 43 -10.45 -32.51 -21.96
N LEU A 44 -10.85 -31.35 -22.49
CA LEU A 44 -11.53 -30.32 -21.69
C LEU A 44 -12.90 -29.98 -22.31
N PRO A 45 -13.99 -30.02 -21.53
CA PRO A 45 -15.34 -29.73 -22.03
C PRO A 45 -15.50 -28.24 -22.40
N LYS A 46 -16.18 -27.99 -23.54
CA LYS A 46 -16.46 -26.64 -24.06
C LYS A 46 -17.36 -25.83 -23.12
N PRO A 47 -17.10 -24.53 -22.90
CA PRO A 47 -18.03 -23.65 -22.20
C PRO A 47 -19.29 -23.37 -23.02
N ALA A 48 -20.45 -23.38 -22.36
CA ALA A 48 -21.74 -23.02 -22.93
C ALA A 48 -21.81 -21.51 -23.25
N GLN A 49 -22.45 -21.16 -24.38
CA GLN A 49 -22.65 -19.78 -24.81
C GLN A 49 -23.79 -19.11 -24.04
N PRO A 50 -23.69 -17.82 -23.68
CA PRO A 50 -24.81 -17.07 -23.12
C PRO A 50 -25.82 -16.68 -24.21
N GLU A 51 -27.11 -16.88 -23.90
CA GLU A 51 -28.24 -16.60 -24.77
C GLU A 51 -28.42 -15.10 -25.05
N ARG A 52 -28.90 -14.84 -26.27
CA ARG A 52 -29.09 -13.54 -26.89
C ARG A 52 -30.43 -12.93 -26.48
N VAL A 53 -30.42 -11.86 -25.68
CA VAL A 53 -31.63 -11.04 -25.48
C VAL A 53 -31.62 -9.89 -26.48
N THR A 54 -32.58 -9.89 -27.40
CA THR A 54 -32.82 -8.79 -28.35
C THR A 54 -34.01 -7.92 -27.94
N LYS A 55 -33.79 -6.60 -28.10
CA LYS A 55 -34.70 -5.52 -28.57
C LYS A 55 -35.59 -4.78 -27.56
N LEU A 56 -35.36 -3.45 -27.45
CA LEU A 56 -36.29 -2.36 -27.84
C LEU A 56 -35.51 -1.02 -27.87
N ALA A 57 -35.12 -0.50 -29.03
CA ALA A 57 -35.81 0.44 -29.94
C ALA A 57 -35.76 1.93 -29.53
N ALA A 58 -35.46 2.74 -30.54
CA ALA A 58 -35.19 4.17 -30.55
C ALA A 58 -36.38 5.05 -30.11
N ALA A 59 -36.04 6.21 -29.53
CA ALA A 59 -36.86 7.41 -29.54
C ALA A 59 -35.94 8.63 -29.70
N THR A 60 -36.49 9.65 -30.34
CA THR A 60 -35.85 10.64 -31.20
C THR A 60 -35.28 11.87 -30.49
N ASP A 61 -34.39 12.51 -31.24
CA ASP A 61 -33.81 13.85 -31.09
C ASP A 61 -34.90 14.92 -31.02
N ASP A 62 -34.82 15.80 -30.01
CA ASP A 62 -35.39 17.15 -30.03
C ASP A 62 -34.46 18.06 -29.23
N ARG A 63 -33.70 18.87 -29.96
CA ARG A 63 -32.84 19.95 -29.45
C ARG A 63 -33.69 21.19 -29.26
N GLU A 64 -33.65 21.78 -28.07
CA GLU A 64 -33.91 23.21 -27.91
C GLU A 64 -32.89 23.85 -26.97
N SER A 65 -32.20 24.84 -27.52
CA SER A 65 -31.10 25.58 -26.92
C SER A 65 -31.60 26.75 -26.09
N VAL A 66 -31.27 26.80 -24.80
CA VAL A 66 -31.36 28.03 -23.98
C VAL A 66 -30.06 28.25 -23.19
N LYS A 67 -29.66 29.52 -23.21
CA LYS A 67 -28.40 30.19 -22.89
C LYS A 67 -28.02 30.11 -21.39
N PRO A 68 -26.72 30.10 -21.00
CA PRO A 68 -26.33 30.06 -19.60
C PRO A 68 -26.45 31.44 -18.95
N GLU A 69 -27.27 31.56 -17.91
CA GLU A 69 -27.24 32.71 -17.00
C GLU A 69 -26.11 32.54 -15.97
N SER A 70 -25.20 33.51 -16.00
CA SER A 70 -24.11 33.70 -15.05
C SER A 70 -24.66 34.00 -13.66
N ARG A 71 -24.65 33.00 -12.77
CA ARG A 71 -24.86 33.22 -11.34
C ARG A 71 -23.51 33.48 -10.70
N ALA A 72 -23.29 34.74 -10.30
CA ALA A 72 -22.12 35.18 -9.58
C ALA A 72 -21.85 34.26 -8.37
N ILE A 73 -20.70 33.57 -8.41
CA ILE A 73 -20.19 32.78 -7.30
C ILE A 73 -19.86 33.77 -6.19
N GLY A 74 -20.65 33.74 -5.12
CA GLY A 74 -20.37 34.48 -3.90
C GLY A 74 -18.96 34.14 -3.43
N ARG A 75 -18.19 35.19 -3.13
CA ARG A 75 -16.87 35.13 -2.51
C ARG A 75 -16.90 34.11 -1.35
N PRO A 76 -15.99 33.13 -1.27
CA PRO A 76 -15.95 32.25 -0.11
C PRO A 76 -15.75 33.12 1.13
N THR A 77 -16.73 33.06 2.03
CA THR A 77 -16.60 33.50 3.41
C THR A 77 -15.35 32.82 3.99
N PRO A 78 -14.51 33.50 4.80
CA PRO A 78 -13.40 32.84 5.45
C PRO A 78 -13.96 31.65 6.24
N ALA A 79 -13.58 30.44 5.83
CA ALA A 79 -13.88 29.24 6.56
C ALA A 79 -13.44 29.45 8.00
N ASP A 80 -14.37 29.19 8.92
CA ASP A 80 -14.16 29.23 10.36
C ASP A 80 -12.78 28.68 10.74
N THR A 81 -12.02 29.50 11.47
CA THR A 81 -10.72 29.23 12.09
C THR A 81 -10.81 28.17 13.21
N ARG A 82 -11.57 27.09 13.02
CA ARG A 82 -11.78 26.01 14.00
C ARG A 82 -11.27 24.65 13.55
N ALA A 83 -10.58 24.56 12.41
CA ALA A 83 -10.14 23.28 11.81
C ALA A 83 -8.69 22.84 12.13
N SER A 84 -8.08 23.20 13.27
CA SER A 84 -6.66 22.80 13.54
C SER A 84 -6.32 22.39 14.99
N ALA A 85 -7.31 22.17 15.86
CA ALA A 85 -7.10 22.18 17.31
C ALA A 85 -6.94 20.80 18.01
N ILE A 86 -6.66 19.69 17.32
CA ILE A 86 -6.52 18.35 17.93
C ILE A 86 -5.05 17.81 17.84
N PRO A 87 -4.09 18.26 18.67
CA PRO A 87 -3.36 19.54 18.64
C PRO A 87 -1.84 19.35 18.81
N GLU A 88 -1.06 20.43 18.67
CA GLU A 88 0.39 20.51 18.97
C GLU A 88 0.81 19.86 20.30
N ALA A 89 -0.05 19.90 21.33
CA ALA A 89 0.18 19.24 22.60
C ALA A 89 0.30 17.70 22.50
N VAL A 90 -0.49 17.05 21.63
CA VAL A 90 -0.37 15.60 21.37
C VAL A 90 1.01 15.29 20.79
N LEU A 91 1.46 16.12 19.84
CA LEU A 91 2.74 15.93 19.17
C LEU A 91 3.88 16.13 20.18
N ALA A 92 3.83 17.18 20.98
CA ALA A 92 4.82 17.45 22.02
C ALA A 92 4.88 16.32 23.07
N GLU A 93 3.73 15.80 23.52
CA GLU A 93 3.67 14.66 24.44
C GLU A 93 4.27 13.39 23.82
N ALA A 94 3.93 13.10 22.57
CA ALA A 94 4.49 11.97 21.84
C ALA A 94 6.01 12.11 21.66
N ASP A 95 6.50 13.32 21.39
CA ASP A 95 7.92 13.60 21.26
C ASP A 95 8.67 13.42 22.58
N GLN A 96 8.09 13.88 23.69
CA GLN A 96 8.65 13.66 25.02
C GLN A 96 8.69 12.17 25.37
N LEU A 97 7.64 11.41 25.06
CA LEU A 97 7.61 9.96 25.26
C LEU A 97 8.69 9.25 24.42
N ALA A 98 8.83 9.62 23.14
CA ALA A 98 9.85 9.04 22.26
C ALA A 98 11.27 9.37 22.74
N ALA A 99 11.55 10.63 23.06
CA ALA A 99 12.84 11.06 23.61
C ALA A 99 13.15 10.42 24.98
N GLY A 100 12.11 10.13 25.77
CA GLY A 100 12.20 9.39 27.03
C GLY A 100 12.33 7.87 26.88
N GLY A 101 12.58 7.35 25.68
CA GLY A 101 12.78 5.92 25.42
C GLY A 101 11.49 5.09 25.39
N LYS A 102 10.32 5.72 25.20
CA LYS A 102 9.00 5.08 25.16
C LYS A 102 8.31 5.24 23.80
N PRO A 103 8.93 4.79 22.69
CA PRO A 103 8.40 5.01 21.34
C PRO A 103 7.06 4.29 21.10
N VAL A 104 6.79 3.15 21.75
CA VAL A 104 5.48 2.48 21.67
C VAL A 104 4.38 3.32 22.32
N ALA A 105 4.67 3.97 23.45
CA ALA A 105 3.71 4.87 24.10
C ALA A 105 3.45 6.10 23.22
N ALA A 106 4.50 6.68 22.63
CA ALA A 106 4.38 7.77 21.66
C ALA A 106 3.52 7.38 20.44
N ARG A 107 3.77 6.19 19.87
CA ARG A 107 3.00 5.65 18.74
C ARG A 107 1.51 5.52 19.09
N ARG A 108 1.21 4.91 20.24
CA ARG A 108 -0.17 4.75 20.73
C ARG A 108 -0.85 6.09 20.95
N ARG A 109 -0.12 7.08 21.48
CA ARG A 109 -0.64 8.42 21.73
C ARG A 109 -1.05 9.15 20.45
N LEU A 110 -0.24 9.03 19.40
CA LEU A 110 -0.53 9.60 18.08
C LEU A 110 -1.64 8.83 17.36
N ALA A 111 -1.61 7.50 17.39
CA ALA A 111 -2.65 6.66 16.79
C ALA A 111 -4.03 6.96 17.40
N ALA A 112 -4.11 7.13 18.72
CA ALA A 112 -5.35 7.50 19.40
C ALA A 112 -5.87 8.89 19.00
N ALA A 113 -4.98 9.84 18.70
CA ALA A 113 -5.36 11.18 18.27
C ALA A 113 -5.80 11.22 16.79
N LEU A 114 -5.22 10.37 15.94
CA LEU A 114 -5.56 10.27 14.53
C LEU A 114 -6.84 9.46 14.29
N GLY A 115 -7.10 8.44 15.11
CA GLY A 115 -8.29 7.61 14.97
C GLY A 115 -8.39 6.83 13.65
N THR A 116 -9.57 6.24 13.43
CA THR A 116 -9.94 5.46 12.25
C THR A 116 -11.37 5.85 11.83
N PRO A 117 -11.81 5.56 10.60
CA PRO A 117 -11.07 4.98 9.46
C PRO A 117 -10.39 6.04 8.57
N GLU A 118 -10.50 7.31 8.93
CA GLU A 118 -9.89 8.44 8.23
C GLU A 118 -9.25 9.39 9.26
N PRO A 119 -7.98 9.79 9.08
CA PRO A 119 -7.34 10.76 9.94
C PRO A 119 -7.91 12.18 9.72
N PRO A 120 -8.02 13.03 10.77
CA PRO A 120 -8.54 14.38 10.64
C PRO A 120 -7.82 15.21 9.56
N ALA A 121 -8.58 16.08 8.89
CA ALA A 121 -7.99 17.08 7.99
C ALA A 121 -6.92 17.92 8.72
N GLY A 122 -5.81 18.23 8.04
CA GLY A 122 -4.72 19.01 8.61
C GLY A 122 -3.79 18.25 9.58
N SER A 123 -4.00 16.95 9.81
CA SER A 123 -3.20 16.14 10.75
C SER A 123 -1.84 15.65 10.20
N GLU A 124 -1.31 16.28 9.15
CA GLU A 124 -0.16 15.77 8.37
C GLU A 124 1.08 15.55 9.25
N ASN A 125 1.43 16.51 10.11
CA ASN A 125 2.58 16.40 11.00
C ASN A 125 2.45 15.23 11.99
N LEU A 126 1.24 14.99 12.51
CA LEU A 126 0.97 13.86 13.41
C LEU A 126 1.12 12.53 12.66
N ARG A 127 0.64 12.45 11.41
CA ARG A 127 0.77 11.25 10.57
C ARG A 127 2.23 10.95 10.26
N GLN A 128 3.00 11.94 9.82
CA GLN A 128 4.42 11.77 9.54
C GLN A 128 5.18 11.27 10.78
N ARG A 129 4.88 11.83 11.96
CA ARG A 129 5.48 11.37 13.21
C ARG A 129 5.05 9.94 13.56
N LEU A 130 3.79 9.60 13.34
CA LEU A 130 3.28 8.25 13.55
C LEU A 130 3.95 7.24 12.63
N TYR A 131 4.17 7.57 11.36
CA TYR A 131 4.84 6.69 10.39
C TYR A 131 6.29 6.42 10.79
N ALA A 132 7.04 7.45 11.19
CA ALA A 132 8.41 7.25 11.68
C ALA A 132 8.46 6.32 12.90
N LEU A 133 7.50 6.44 13.82
CA LEU A 133 7.40 5.54 14.97
C LEU A 133 6.92 4.14 14.57
N ALA A 134 6.06 3.99 13.56
CA ALA A 134 5.69 2.70 13.01
C ALA A 134 6.90 2.03 12.32
N ASP A 135 7.74 2.79 11.63
CA ASP A 135 8.99 2.30 11.03
C ASP A 135 9.94 1.75 12.08
N GLU A 136 10.10 2.48 13.17
CA GLU A 136 10.94 2.04 14.28
C GLU A 136 10.34 0.83 15.02
N THR A 137 9.07 0.91 15.40
CA THR A 137 8.47 -0.01 16.39
C THR A 137 7.74 -1.20 15.77
N ILE A 138 7.24 -1.10 14.54
CA ILE A 138 6.52 -2.17 13.85
C ILE A 138 7.41 -2.79 12.77
N PHE A 139 7.90 -1.98 11.83
CA PHE A 139 8.64 -2.47 10.66
C PHE A 139 10.14 -2.67 10.89
N GLY A 140 10.70 -2.13 11.98
CA GLY A 140 12.07 -2.37 12.40
C GLY A 140 12.25 -3.72 13.12
N ALA A 141 13.46 -4.29 13.09
CA ALA A 141 13.76 -5.58 13.72
C ALA A 141 13.71 -5.56 15.26
N LYS A 142 13.78 -4.38 15.89
CA LYS A 142 13.80 -4.24 17.35
C LYS A 142 12.45 -4.65 17.94
N ILE A 143 12.51 -5.46 19.00
CA ILE A 143 11.36 -5.89 19.78
C ILE A 143 11.16 -4.92 20.94
N TYR A 144 9.91 -4.48 21.12
CA TYR A 144 9.49 -3.65 22.24
C TYR A 144 8.57 -4.47 23.13
N GLU A 145 9.06 -4.88 24.30
CA GLU A 145 8.28 -5.69 25.24
C GLU A 145 6.97 -4.99 25.63
N GLY A 146 5.86 -5.73 25.62
CA GLY A 146 4.53 -5.22 25.94
C GLY A 146 3.85 -4.42 24.81
N ASP A 147 4.43 -4.33 23.61
CA ASP A 147 3.71 -3.81 22.44
C ASP A 147 2.62 -4.79 22.01
N PRO A 148 1.32 -4.40 21.99
CA PRO A 148 0.25 -5.31 21.55
C PRO A 148 0.31 -5.66 20.05
N LEU A 149 0.99 -4.85 19.23
CA LEU A 149 1.05 -5.07 17.78
C LEU A 149 2.19 -5.97 17.34
N THR A 150 3.19 -6.20 18.18
CA THR A 150 4.38 -6.97 17.84
C THR A 150 4.73 -7.96 18.93
N GLY A 151 5.65 -8.88 18.64
CA GLY A 151 6.08 -9.86 19.61
C GLY A 151 7.29 -10.64 19.13
N THR A 152 7.59 -11.72 19.84
CA THR A 152 8.64 -12.67 19.45
C THR A 152 8.05 -14.04 19.18
N HIS A 153 8.54 -14.68 18.13
CA HIS A 153 8.27 -16.08 17.84
C HIS A 153 9.59 -16.85 17.73
N VAL A 154 9.60 -18.11 18.20
CA VAL A 154 10.75 -19.01 18.10
C VAL A 154 10.40 -20.10 17.09
N ILE A 155 11.14 -20.16 15.98
CA ILE A 155 10.88 -21.11 14.90
C ILE A 155 10.98 -22.55 15.42
N ARG A 156 9.90 -23.31 15.27
CA ARG A 156 9.80 -24.71 15.66
C ARG A 156 10.45 -25.64 14.62
N PRO A 157 10.77 -26.89 14.98
CA PRO A 157 11.28 -27.86 14.00
C PRO A 157 10.32 -28.02 12.81
N GLY A 158 10.82 -27.85 11.59
CA GLY A 158 10.04 -27.97 10.34
C GLY A 158 9.05 -26.84 10.05
N GLU A 159 9.07 -25.77 10.83
CA GLU A 159 8.21 -24.60 10.62
C GLU A 159 8.79 -23.66 9.55
N VAL A 160 7.91 -23.05 8.74
CA VAL A 160 8.26 -22.13 7.66
C VAL A 160 7.51 -20.81 7.82
N LEU A 161 8.06 -19.71 7.30
CA LEU A 161 7.49 -18.36 7.49
C LEU A 161 6.05 -18.23 6.99
N HIS A 162 5.65 -18.98 5.96
CA HIS A 162 4.25 -18.97 5.51
C HIS A 162 3.28 -19.44 6.60
N ARG A 163 3.62 -20.48 7.36
CA ARG A 163 2.78 -20.98 8.47
C ARG A 163 2.79 -20.02 9.65
N VAL A 164 3.96 -19.45 9.97
CA VAL A 164 4.09 -18.44 11.03
C VAL A 164 3.26 -17.21 10.67
N GLY A 165 3.40 -16.70 9.45
CA GLY A 165 2.64 -15.55 8.96
C GLY A 165 1.13 -15.77 9.06
N ALA A 166 0.64 -16.93 8.62
CA ALA A 166 -0.78 -17.29 8.74
C ALA A 166 -1.26 -17.29 10.21
N GLN A 167 -0.46 -17.79 11.15
CA GLN A 167 -0.80 -17.76 12.58
C GLN A 167 -1.00 -16.32 13.10
N TYR A 168 -0.20 -15.38 12.62
CA TYR A 168 -0.26 -13.97 13.03
C TYR A 168 -1.01 -13.07 12.04
N LYS A 169 -1.70 -13.66 11.05
CA LYS A 169 -2.46 -12.95 10.01
C LYS A 169 -1.65 -11.93 9.22
N VAL A 170 -0.40 -12.27 8.90
CA VAL A 170 0.52 -11.46 8.08
C VAL A 170 1.18 -12.31 7.00
N THR A 171 1.78 -11.67 6.00
CA THR A 171 2.48 -12.37 4.92
C THR A 171 3.85 -12.91 5.40
N ALA A 172 4.34 -13.95 4.73
CA ALA A 172 5.71 -14.44 4.96
C ALA A 172 6.75 -13.39 4.58
N GLU A 173 6.46 -12.59 3.56
CA GLU A 173 7.35 -11.56 3.04
C GLU A 173 7.50 -10.39 3.99
N LEU A 174 6.44 -9.98 4.68
CA LEU A 174 6.55 -9.01 5.77
C LEU A 174 7.45 -9.56 6.89
N LEU A 175 7.23 -10.81 7.32
CA LEU A 175 8.08 -11.41 8.34
C LEU A 175 9.54 -11.50 7.90
N ALA A 176 9.79 -11.85 6.64
CA ALA A 176 11.15 -11.91 6.13
C ALA A 176 11.80 -10.52 6.08
N MET A 177 11.07 -9.52 5.59
CA MET A 177 11.50 -8.13 5.50
C MET A 177 11.91 -7.56 6.87
N ILE A 178 11.03 -7.62 7.87
CA ILE A 178 11.30 -7.03 9.20
C ILE A 178 12.44 -7.73 9.95
N ASN A 179 12.73 -8.98 9.60
CA ASN A 179 13.77 -9.79 10.25
C ASN A 179 15.06 -9.91 9.42
N GLY A 180 15.16 -9.23 8.27
CA GLY A 180 16.34 -9.31 7.41
C GLY A 180 16.60 -10.70 6.83
N ILE A 181 15.55 -11.48 6.60
CA ILE A 181 15.63 -12.83 6.03
C ILE A 181 15.54 -12.71 4.51
N ALA A 182 16.65 -12.99 3.81
CA ALA A 182 16.73 -12.82 2.35
C ALA A 182 15.85 -13.79 1.56
N ASN A 183 15.63 -15.01 2.07
CA ASN A 183 14.81 -16.02 1.42
C ASN A 183 13.74 -16.51 2.39
N VAL A 184 12.47 -16.31 2.03
CA VAL A 184 11.30 -16.66 2.85
C VAL A 184 11.21 -18.14 3.23
N ASN A 185 11.88 -19.01 2.46
CA ASN A 185 11.93 -20.45 2.67
C ASN A 185 13.13 -20.89 3.54
N GLN A 186 13.99 -19.95 3.95
CA GLN A 186 15.21 -20.24 4.71
C GLN A 186 15.15 -19.65 6.10
N VAL A 187 14.56 -20.40 7.03
CA VAL A 187 14.60 -20.12 8.48
C VAL A 187 15.28 -21.25 9.23
N ARG A 188 15.90 -20.92 10.37
CA ARG A 188 16.58 -21.90 11.22
C ARG A 188 15.69 -22.28 12.40
N GLN A 189 15.64 -23.57 12.71
CA GLN A 189 15.03 -24.03 13.96
C GLN A 189 15.66 -23.29 15.16
N GLY A 190 14.83 -22.88 16.12
CA GLY A 190 15.25 -22.14 17.31
C GLY A 190 15.56 -20.65 17.04
N GLN A 191 15.54 -20.21 15.78
CA GLN A 191 15.70 -18.79 15.45
C GLN A 191 14.57 -17.99 16.10
N ARG A 192 14.94 -16.94 16.82
CA ARG A 192 14.00 -15.94 17.34
C ARG A 192 13.77 -14.89 16.27
N ILE A 193 12.52 -14.65 15.92
CA ILE A 193 12.11 -13.62 14.97
C ILE A 193 11.10 -12.68 15.62
N LYS A 194 11.12 -11.43 15.20
CA LYS A 194 10.02 -10.49 15.47
C LYS A 194 8.80 -10.90 14.65
N ILE A 195 7.63 -10.80 15.28
CA ILE A 195 6.34 -10.96 14.60
C ILE A 195 5.51 -9.69 14.71
N VAL A 196 4.54 -9.56 13.81
CA VAL A 196 3.54 -8.49 13.78
C VAL A 196 2.16 -9.16 13.82
N ASN A 197 1.26 -8.65 14.67
CA ASN A 197 -0.08 -9.19 14.84
C ASN A 197 -1.06 -8.49 13.88
N GLY A 198 -1.34 -9.12 12.75
CA GLY A 198 -2.28 -8.65 11.73
C GLY A 198 -3.76 -8.79 12.14
N PRO A 199 -4.69 -8.58 11.18
CA PRO A 199 -4.42 -8.27 9.77
C PRO A 199 -4.14 -6.79 9.52
N PHE A 200 -3.51 -6.51 8.37
CA PHE A 200 -3.51 -5.19 7.76
C PHE A 200 -4.78 -4.98 6.94
N HIS A 201 -5.25 -3.74 6.84
CA HIS A 201 -6.33 -3.35 5.94
C HIS A 201 -6.09 -1.94 5.39
N ALA A 202 -6.85 -1.55 4.36
CA ALA A 202 -6.73 -0.23 3.77
C ALA A 202 -8.08 0.46 3.60
N VAL A 203 -8.06 1.79 3.57
CA VAL A 203 -9.19 2.66 3.29
C VAL A 203 -8.79 3.60 2.17
N VAL A 204 -9.58 3.66 1.11
CA VAL A 204 -9.38 4.54 -0.04
C VAL A 204 -10.48 5.59 -0.06
N LEU A 205 -10.07 6.86 -0.11
CA LEU A 205 -10.95 8.01 -0.25
C LEU A 205 -10.83 8.57 -1.66
N LYS A 206 -11.90 8.47 -2.45
CA LYS A 206 -11.89 8.84 -3.87
C LYS A 206 -11.73 10.34 -4.06
N GLY A 207 -12.36 11.16 -3.22
CA GLY A 207 -12.36 12.62 -3.34
C GLY A 207 -10.97 13.24 -3.29
N ASN A 208 -10.07 12.66 -2.48
CA ASN A 208 -8.70 13.15 -2.35
C ASN A 208 -7.66 12.23 -3.00
N PHE A 209 -8.02 11.06 -3.54
CA PHE A 209 -7.06 10.07 -4.05
C PHE A 209 -6.07 9.59 -2.99
N ASP A 210 -6.57 9.32 -1.78
CA ASP A 210 -5.75 8.87 -0.66
C ASP A 210 -6.06 7.41 -0.32
N MET A 211 -5.02 6.63 -0.08
CA MET A 211 -5.10 5.32 0.55
C MET A 211 -4.42 5.37 1.90
N TYR A 212 -5.17 5.07 2.97
CA TYR A 212 -4.65 4.89 4.31
C TYR A 212 -4.54 3.40 4.62
N VAL A 213 -3.38 2.97 5.12
CA VAL A 213 -3.13 1.57 5.50
C VAL A 213 -3.02 1.47 7.01
N TYR A 214 -3.72 0.50 7.57
CA TYR A 214 -3.84 0.27 8.99
C TYR A 214 -3.35 -1.13 9.37
N LEU A 215 -2.67 -1.22 10.51
CA LEU A 215 -2.48 -2.47 11.24
C LEU A 215 -3.44 -2.45 12.43
N GLN A 216 -4.48 -3.30 12.40
CA GLN A 216 -5.61 -3.15 13.33
C GLN A 216 -6.07 -1.68 13.32
N ASP A 217 -6.19 -1.01 14.47
CA ASP A 217 -6.62 0.40 14.51
C ASP A 217 -5.47 1.43 14.41
N THR A 218 -4.24 0.99 14.11
CA THR A 218 -3.08 1.88 14.00
C THR A 218 -2.80 2.22 12.55
N LEU A 219 -2.90 3.50 12.19
CA LEU A 219 -2.47 4.00 10.88
C LEU A 219 -0.95 3.81 10.74
N VAL A 220 -0.51 3.14 9.68
CA VAL A 220 0.91 2.81 9.46
C VAL A 220 1.50 3.40 8.18
N ARG A 221 0.67 3.65 7.16
CA ARG A 221 1.09 4.24 5.88
C ARG A 221 -0.03 5.06 5.23
N HIS A 222 0.38 5.92 4.32
CA HIS A 222 -0.49 6.64 3.41
C HIS A 222 0.16 6.69 2.02
N PHE A 223 -0.66 6.54 0.97
CA PHE A 223 -0.26 6.65 -0.42
C PHE A 223 -1.23 7.53 -1.20
N LYS A 224 -0.72 8.19 -2.25
CA LYS A 224 -1.59 8.73 -3.31
C LYS A 224 -1.96 7.59 -4.27
N VAL A 225 -3.20 7.58 -4.75
CA VAL A 225 -3.66 6.53 -5.69
C VAL A 225 -4.15 7.10 -7.01
N GLY A 226 -4.02 6.32 -8.10
CA GLY A 226 -4.78 6.52 -9.33
C GLY A 226 -6.08 5.70 -9.27
N LEU A 227 -7.18 6.25 -9.80
CA LEU A 227 -8.50 5.63 -9.74
C LEU A 227 -9.15 5.51 -11.12
N GLY A 228 -10.29 4.84 -11.18
CA GLY A 228 -11.09 4.64 -12.37
C GLY A 228 -11.67 5.94 -12.91
N ALA A 229 -11.59 6.15 -14.22
CA ALA A 229 -12.25 7.25 -14.90
C ALA A 229 -13.77 7.20 -14.66
N ASN A 230 -14.44 8.37 -14.64
CA ASN A 230 -15.89 8.48 -14.49
C ASN A 230 -16.45 7.78 -13.24
N GLY A 231 -15.67 7.67 -12.16
CA GLY A 231 -16.09 7.00 -10.93
C GLY A 231 -16.15 5.47 -11.03
N SER A 232 -15.49 4.87 -12.02
CA SER A 232 -15.52 3.43 -12.28
C SER A 232 -14.78 2.56 -11.24
N THR A 233 -14.15 3.16 -10.21
CA THR A 233 -13.73 2.43 -9.01
C THR A 233 -14.93 2.34 -8.04
N PRO A 234 -15.56 1.16 -7.88
CA PRO A 234 -16.76 1.02 -7.06
C PRO A 234 -16.45 1.22 -5.58
N THR A 235 -17.35 1.91 -4.88
CA THR A 235 -17.32 2.06 -3.43
C THR A 235 -17.74 0.75 -2.76
N GLY A 236 -17.45 0.61 -1.47
CA GLY A 236 -17.79 -0.57 -0.69
C GLY A 236 -16.56 -1.30 -0.16
N THR A 237 -16.78 -2.51 0.35
CA THR A 237 -15.72 -3.32 0.94
C THR A 237 -15.25 -4.37 -0.04
N TRP A 238 -13.94 -4.43 -0.21
CA TRP A 238 -13.25 -5.41 -1.04
C TRP A 238 -12.43 -6.35 -0.14
N ARG A 239 -12.40 -7.63 -0.48
CA ARG A 239 -11.51 -8.62 0.13
C ARG A 239 -10.36 -8.93 -0.82
N VAL A 240 -9.15 -9.05 -0.28
CA VAL A 240 -7.98 -9.51 -1.05
C VAL A 240 -8.12 -11.00 -1.32
N ARG A 241 -8.05 -11.40 -2.60
CA ARG A 241 -8.28 -12.79 -3.02
C ARG A 241 -7.16 -13.40 -3.83
N GLU A 242 -6.43 -12.57 -4.56
CA GLU A 242 -5.33 -13.00 -5.38
C GLU A 242 -4.15 -12.05 -5.20
N LYS A 243 -2.95 -12.61 -5.29
CA LYS A 243 -1.70 -11.88 -5.19
C LYS A 243 -0.70 -12.47 -6.17
N LEU A 244 -0.31 -11.68 -7.17
CA LEU A 244 0.64 -12.08 -8.20
C LEU A 244 1.84 -11.11 -8.20
N ARG A 245 3.04 -11.68 -8.21
CA ARG A 245 4.28 -10.95 -8.50
C ARG A 245 4.56 -11.07 -9.99
N ASN A 246 5.02 -9.97 -10.59
CA ASN A 246 5.30 -9.83 -12.01
C ASN A 246 4.18 -10.46 -12.89
N PRO A 247 2.95 -9.95 -12.77
CA PRO A 247 1.78 -10.56 -13.41
C PRO A 247 1.82 -10.41 -14.94
N THR A 248 1.38 -11.44 -15.66
CA THR A 248 0.97 -11.27 -17.06
C THR A 248 -0.31 -10.44 -17.13
N TYR A 249 -0.35 -9.44 -18.01
CA TYR A 249 -1.53 -8.60 -18.21
C TYR A 249 -2.44 -9.14 -19.31
N HIS A 250 -3.69 -9.39 -18.93
CA HIS A 250 -4.78 -9.78 -19.82
C HIS A 250 -5.74 -8.58 -19.99
N PRO A 251 -5.74 -7.87 -21.14
CA PRO A 251 -6.58 -6.70 -21.32
C PRO A 251 -8.08 -7.03 -21.19
N PRO A 252 -8.84 -6.34 -20.32
CA PRO A 252 -10.25 -6.67 -20.06
C PRO A 252 -11.18 -6.39 -21.25
N ARG A 253 -10.76 -5.55 -22.21
CA ARG A 253 -11.52 -5.21 -23.42
C ARG A 253 -11.03 -5.96 -24.67
N GLY A 254 -10.25 -7.03 -24.49
CA GLY A 254 -9.55 -7.72 -25.56
C GLY A 254 -8.29 -6.96 -26.02
N GLY A 255 -7.44 -7.66 -26.77
CA GLY A 255 -6.13 -7.17 -27.20
C GLY A 255 -5.03 -8.20 -26.97
N PRO A 256 -3.77 -7.86 -27.32
CA PRO A 256 -2.63 -8.74 -27.08
C PRO A 256 -2.40 -8.91 -25.57
N ILE A 257 -2.14 -10.14 -25.15
CA ILE A 257 -1.63 -10.44 -23.81
C ILE A 257 -0.22 -9.85 -23.71
N ILE A 258 0.06 -9.13 -22.62
CA ILE A 258 1.39 -8.58 -22.35
C ILE A 258 2.03 -9.43 -21.26
N ALA A 259 3.18 -10.02 -21.55
CA ALA A 259 3.85 -10.97 -20.67
C ALA A 259 4.36 -10.32 -19.38
N ALA A 260 4.70 -11.17 -18.41
CA ALA A 260 5.58 -10.79 -17.30
C ALA A 260 6.94 -10.29 -17.85
N ASP A 261 7.63 -9.44 -17.09
CA ASP A 261 8.90 -8.77 -17.46
C ASP A 261 8.84 -7.81 -18.67
N ASP A 262 7.68 -7.68 -19.33
CA ASP A 262 7.52 -6.73 -20.43
C ASP A 262 7.43 -5.30 -19.87
N PRO A 263 8.32 -4.37 -20.27
CA PRO A 263 8.34 -3.01 -19.74
C PRO A 263 7.09 -2.19 -20.12
N THR A 264 6.25 -2.68 -21.04
CA THR A 264 4.98 -2.06 -21.43
C THR A 264 3.79 -2.60 -20.64
N ASN A 265 4.01 -3.52 -19.70
CA ASN A 265 2.95 -4.08 -18.87
C ASN A 265 2.35 -3.02 -17.93
N PRO A 266 1.06 -2.67 -18.08
CA PRO A 266 0.45 -1.57 -17.32
C PRO A 266 0.21 -1.90 -15.84
N LEU A 267 0.34 -3.17 -15.44
CA LEU A 267 0.16 -3.59 -14.05
C LEU A 267 1.41 -3.33 -13.20
N GLY A 268 2.57 -3.10 -13.83
CA GLY A 268 3.85 -3.12 -13.15
C GLY A 268 4.15 -4.50 -12.54
N GLU A 269 4.89 -4.53 -11.43
CA GLU A 269 5.45 -5.76 -10.87
C GLU A 269 4.57 -6.46 -9.84
N HIS A 270 3.44 -5.86 -9.44
CA HIS A 270 2.61 -6.39 -8.36
C HIS A 270 1.13 -6.20 -8.65
N TRP A 271 0.36 -7.27 -8.48
CA TRP A 271 -1.09 -7.28 -8.58
C TRP A 271 -1.72 -7.88 -7.31
N ILE A 272 -2.70 -7.17 -6.77
CA ILE A 272 -3.53 -7.58 -5.64
C ILE A 272 -4.98 -7.63 -6.16
N GLY A 273 -5.46 -8.83 -6.47
CA GLY A 273 -6.82 -9.06 -6.95
C GLY A 273 -7.85 -8.94 -5.82
N LEU A 274 -8.95 -8.26 -6.13
CA LEU A 274 -10.01 -7.92 -5.19
C LEU A 274 -11.35 -8.56 -5.58
N GLU A 275 -12.09 -8.99 -4.57
CA GLU A 275 -13.50 -9.42 -4.69
C GLU A 275 -14.35 -8.50 -3.82
N GLY A 276 -15.39 -7.91 -4.40
CA GLY A 276 -16.27 -7.02 -3.65
C GLY A 276 -17.28 -7.80 -2.83
N VAL A 277 -17.38 -7.45 -1.54
CA VAL A 277 -18.16 -8.18 -0.53
C VAL A 277 -19.22 -7.32 0.15
N ASP A 278 -19.20 -6.00 -0.04
CA ASP A 278 -20.20 -5.06 0.49
C ASP A 278 -20.26 -3.76 -0.34
N GLY A 279 -21.37 -3.02 -0.25
CA GLY A 279 -21.62 -1.77 -1.00
C GLY A 279 -21.77 -1.96 -2.51
N ASP A 280 -21.41 -0.95 -3.29
CA ASP A 280 -21.48 -1.00 -4.77
C ASP A 280 -20.53 -2.06 -5.35
N ALA A 281 -19.52 -2.48 -4.59
CA ALA A 281 -18.57 -3.51 -4.98
C ALA A 281 -19.14 -4.94 -4.96
N VAL A 282 -20.26 -5.23 -4.27
CA VAL A 282 -20.75 -6.60 -4.05
C VAL A 282 -20.79 -7.43 -5.34
N GLY A 283 -20.14 -8.59 -5.32
CA GLY A 283 -20.14 -9.54 -6.43
C GLY A 283 -19.23 -9.15 -7.59
N GLN A 284 -18.55 -8.00 -7.52
CA GLN A 284 -17.59 -7.59 -8.55
C GLN A 284 -16.26 -8.32 -8.38
N THR A 285 -15.74 -8.81 -9.50
CA THR A 285 -14.43 -9.46 -9.65
C THR A 285 -13.68 -8.86 -10.83
N GLY A 286 -12.36 -9.08 -10.92
CA GLY A 286 -11.52 -8.51 -11.98
C GLY A 286 -11.03 -7.08 -11.70
N TYR A 287 -11.30 -6.58 -10.50
CA TYR A 287 -10.69 -5.37 -9.96
C TYR A 287 -9.45 -5.72 -9.15
N GLY A 288 -8.52 -4.78 -9.03
CA GLY A 288 -7.32 -4.97 -8.25
C GLY A 288 -6.62 -3.67 -7.87
N ILE A 289 -5.62 -3.82 -7.00
CA ILE A 289 -4.61 -2.81 -6.72
C ILE A 289 -3.31 -3.24 -7.40
N HIS A 290 -2.67 -2.34 -8.13
CA HIS A 290 -1.45 -2.67 -8.85
C HIS A 290 -0.51 -1.47 -9.01
N GLY A 291 0.71 -1.74 -9.45
CA GLY A 291 1.69 -0.72 -9.81
C GLY A 291 1.30 0.05 -11.08
N THR A 292 2.21 0.81 -11.67
CA THR A 292 1.93 1.51 -12.92
C THR A 292 3.21 1.87 -13.65
N ILE A 293 3.17 1.85 -14.99
CA ILE A 293 4.20 2.44 -15.86
C ILE A 293 3.90 3.90 -16.20
N GLU A 294 2.75 4.41 -15.73
CA GLU A 294 2.29 5.79 -15.90
C GLU A 294 2.22 6.48 -14.53
N PRO A 295 3.36 6.85 -13.90
CA PRO A 295 3.36 7.45 -12.56
C PRO A 295 2.56 8.76 -12.50
N GLN A 296 2.45 9.49 -13.60
CA GLN A 296 1.61 10.69 -13.73
C GLN A 296 0.09 10.41 -13.61
N SER A 297 -0.34 9.14 -13.63
CA SER A 297 -1.74 8.76 -13.42
C SER A 297 -2.13 8.71 -11.93
N ILE A 298 -1.16 8.73 -11.03
CA ILE A 298 -1.40 8.83 -9.58
C ILE A 298 -2.02 10.19 -9.24
N GLY A 299 -3.06 10.18 -8.39
CA GLY A 299 -3.85 11.37 -8.08
C GLY A 299 -4.86 11.75 -9.16
N ARG A 300 -5.18 10.84 -10.09
CA ARG A 300 -6.10 11.08 -11.21
C ARG A 300 -7.07 9.92 -11.42
N SER A 301 -8.21 10.23 -12.04
CA SER A 301 -9.21 9.24 -12.45
C SER A 301 -9.00 8.84 -13.91
N GLN A 302 -8.07 7.92 -14.17
CA GLN A 302 -7.64 7.53 -15.52
C GLN A 302 -7.68 6.01 -15.79
N SER A 303 -7.82 5.18 -14.76
CA SER A 303 -7.85 3.72 -14.93
C SER A 303 -9.21 3.24 -15.45
N LEU A 304 -9.31 1.93 -15.71
CA LEU A 304 -10.56 1.25 -16.05
C LEU A 304 -11.41 0.84 -14.83
N GLY A 305 -10.96 1.18 -13.62
CA GLY A 305 -11.63 0.83 -12.36
C GLY A 305 -10.67 0.39 -11.26
N CYS A 306 -9.52 -0.19 -11.63
CA CYS A 306 -8.48 -0.60 -10.69
C CYS A 306 -7.84 0.59 -9.95
N ILE A 307 -7.31 0.32 -8.77
CA ILE A 307 -6.56 1.28 -7.96
C ILE A 307 -5.08 1.17 -8.35
N ARG A 308 -4.47 2.27 -8.80
CA ARG A 308 -3.05 2.34 -9.19
C ARG A 308 -2.21 2.93 -8.06
N LEU A 309 -1.03 2.39 -7.86
CA LEU A 309 0.01 2.88 -6.96
C LEU A 309 1.33 3.05 -7.73
N LEU A 310 2.29 3.79 -7.16
CA LEU A 310 3.68 3.67 -7.61
C LEU A 310 4.17 2.23 -7.36
N ASN A 311 5.14 1.75 -8.16
CA ASN A 311 5.54 0.34 -8.12
C ASN A 311 6.09 -0.08 -6.75
N GLU A 312 6.86 0.80 -6.10
CA GLU A 312 7.44 0.56 -4.77
C GLU A 312 6.35 0.54 -3.68
N GLU A 313 5.32 1.38 -3.83
CA GLU A 313 4.17 1.42 -2.92
C GLU A 313 3.28 0.18 -3.10
N ALA A 314 3.10 -0.27 -4.35
CA ALA A 314 2.39 -1.50 -4.68
C ALA A 314 3.11 -2.73 -4.09
N GLU A 315 4.44 -2.79 -4.18
CA GLU A 315 5.24 -3.85 -3.55
C GLU A 315 5.08 -3.83 -2.03
N LEU A 316 5.19 -2.66 -1.39
CA LEU A 316 5.01 -2.55 0.05
C LEU A 316 3.60 -3.03 0.44
N LEU A 317 2.55 -2.52 -0.21
CA LEU A 317 1.18 -2.93 0.08
C LEU A 317 0.98 -4.43 -0.17
N PHE A 318 1.59 -4.98 -1.22
CA PHE A 318 1.60 -6.41 -1.49
C PHE A 318 2.18 -7.17 -0.31
N ASN A 319 3.28 -6.72 0.28
CA ASN A 319 3.87 -7.39 1.45
C ASN A 319 3.02 -7.20 2.72
N LEU A 320 2.18 -6.16 2.82
CA LEU A 320 1.32 -5.93 3.98
C LEU A 320 0.01 -6.72 3.95
N LEU A 321 -0.69 -6.71 2.82
CA LEU A 321 -2.03 -7.31 2.73
C LEU A 321 -1.96 -8.83 2.57
N LEU A 322 -2.76 -9.53 3.39
CA LEU A 322 -2.86 -10.98 3.39
C LEU A 322 -4.15 -11.42 2.69
N ARG A 323 -4.03 -12.41 1.81
CA ARG A 323 -5.16 -13.04 1.13
C ARG A 323 -6.19 -13.55 2.16
N ASP A 324 -7.47 -13.35 1.85
CA ASP A 324 -8.66 -13.74 2.62
C ASP A 324 -8.84 -13.03 3.97
N GLU A 325 -7.78 -12.50 4.57
CA GLU A 325 -7.78 -11.79 5.86
C GLU A 325 -7.87 -10.26 5.71
N SER A 326 -7.21 -9.68 4.70
CA SER A 326 -7.17 -8.24 4.50
C SER A 326 -8.36 -7.72 3.68
N THR A 327 -8.83 -6.54 4.06
CA THR A 327 -9.88 -5.80 3.37
C THR A 327 -9.40 -4.43 2.87
N VAL A 328 -10.04 -3.94 1.83
CA VAL A 328 -9.87 -2.58 1.31
C VAL A 328 -11.25 -1.93 1.23
N VAL A 329 -11.46 -0.85 1.97
CA VAL A 329 -12.73 -0.12 1.94
C VAL A 329 -12.60 1.09 1.04
N VAL A 330 -13.41 1.20 -0.01
CA VAL A 330 -13.43 2.34 -0.92
C VAL A 330 -14.62 3.22 -0.61
N ARG A 331 -14.39 4.52 -0.45
CA ARG A 331 -15.39 5.54 -0.12
C ARG A 331 -15.22 6.75 -1.02
N ASP A 332 -16.28 7.54 -1.15
CA ASP A 332 -16.21 8.83 -1.85
C ASP A 332 -15.36 9.85 -1.08
#